data_AF-A0A560IJK9-F1
#
_entry.id   AF-A0A560IJK9-F1
#
_cell.length_a   1.000
_cell.length_b   1.000
_cell.length_c   1.000
_cell.angle_alpha   90.00
_cell.angle_beta   90.00
_cell.angle_gamma   90.00
#
_symmetry.space_group_name_H-M   'P 1'
#
loop_
_entity.id
_entity.type
_entity.pdbx_description
1 polymer ?
#
loop_
_entity_poly.entity_id
_entity_poly.type
_entity_poly.pdbx_seq_one_letter_code
_entity_poly.pdbx_strand_id
1 'polypeptide(L)'
;MAPPPLLLPGEHLDRYHALQQAIFADLAPRSAIEWLLAIDVAELSWEIQRYRMLRHRLLETSRQKAIEAALRHIDMVGIDPDFERQAEYYTQQNALSWRTDPIAATEIEARLAAYGFDQDAVTTEVYVQAREVLVLFEGLLNAAQTKRTLLLREIRHQRFVSAPMRRPRF
;
A
#
# COMPACT_ATOMS: atom_id res chain seq x y z
N MET A 1 -17.72 -3.60 24.67
CA MET A 1 -17.84 -3.27 23.23
C MET A 1 -16.43 -2.98 22.74
N ALA A 2 -16.01 -3.57 21.62
CA ALA A 2 -14.73 -3.19 21.00
C ALA A 2 -14.82 -1.72 20.56
N PRO A 3 -13.73 -0.95 20.63
CA PRO A 3 -13.72 0.42 20.15
C PRO A 3 -14.07 0.46 18.64
N PRO A 4 -14.69 1.55 18.16
CA PRO A 4 -14.95 1.71 16.73
C PRO A 4 -13.63 1.62 15.95
N PRO A 5 -13.63 0.99 14.75
CA PRO A 5 -12.42 0.84 13.97
C PRO A 5 -11.86 2.21 13.60
N LEU A 6 -10.54 2.40 13.75
CA LEU A 6 -9.89 3.62 13.30
C LEU A 6 -9.84 3.60 11.77
N LEU A 7 -10.64 4.46 11.14
CA LEU A 7 -10.70 4.63 9.70
C LEU A 7 -9.78 5.77 9.24
N LEU A 8 -9.03 5.53 8.18
CA LEU A 8 -8.27 6.57 7.48
C LEU A 8 -9.17 7.34 6.49
N PRO A 9 -8.78 8.56 6.07
CA PRO A 9 -9.50 9.27 5.01
C PRO A 9 -9.68 8.41 3.76
N GLY A 10 -10.93 8.32 3.27
CA GLY A 10 -11.30 7.49 2.12
C GLY A 10 -11.63 6.02 2.46
N GLU A 11 -11.46 5.60 3.72
CA GLU A 11 -11.99 4.32 4.19
C GLU A 11 -13.46 4.44 4.58
N HIS A 12 -14.22 3.35 4.41
CA HIS A 12 -15.66 3.32 4.66
C HIS A 12 -16.00 2.25 5.70
N LEU A 13 -16.78 2.65 6.71
CA LEU A 13 -17.19 1.78 7.82
C LEU A 13 -17.96 0.55 7.32
N ASP A 14 -18.83 0.72 6.32
CA ASP A 14 -19.62 -0.38 5.76
C ASP A 14 -18.74 -1.46 5.12
N ARG A 15 -17.63 -1.06 4.47
CA ARG A 15 -16.68 -2.01 3.87
C ARG A 15 -15.91 -2.78 4.94
N TYR A 16 -15.54 -2.10 6.02
CA TYR A 16 -14.92 -2.76 7.17
C TYR A 16 -15.87 -3.80 7.78
N HIS A 17 -17.12 -3.42 8.03
CA HIS A 17 -18.11 -4.34 8.59
C HIS A 17 -18.43 -5.50 7.64
N ALA A 18 -18.51 -5.27 6.33
CA ALA A 18 -18.70 -6.33 5.36
C ALA A 18 -17.54 -7.35 5.38
N LEU A 19 -16.29 -6.87 5.45
CA LEU A 19 -15.12 -7.74 5.58
C LEU A 19 -15.17 -8.53 6.90
N GLN A 20 -15.45 -7.85 8.01
CA GLN A 20 -15.53 -8.46 9.33
C GLN A 20 -16.60 -9.55 9.38
N GLN A 21 -17.79 -9.26 8.87
CA GLN A 21 -18.90 -10.22 8.80
C GLN A 21 -18.54 -11.43 7.94
N ALA A 22 -17.90 -11.21 6.78
CA ALA A 22 -17.46 -12.30 5.92
C ALA A 22 -16.45 -13.21 6.63
N ILE A 23 -15.49 -12.63 7.37
CA ILE A 23 -14.50 -13.40 8.14
C ILE A 23 -15.17 -14.16 9.29
N PHE A 24 -16.12 -13.54 10.01
CA PHE A 24 -16.82 -14.22 11.09
C PHE A 24 -17.72 -15.36 10.58
N ALA A 25 -18.37 -15.17 9.43
CA ALA A 25 -19.17 -16.20 8.79
C ALA A 25 -18.31 -17.39 8.34
N ASP A 26 -17.13 -17.13 7.76
CA ASP A 26 -16.20 -18.18 7.33
C ASP A 26 -15.58 -18.93 8.51
N LEU A 27 -15.13 -18.19 9.54
CA LEU A 27 -14.53 -18.80 10.70
C LEU A 27 -15.55 -19.54 11.56
N ALA A 28 -16.76 -19.00 11.74
CA ALA A 28 -17.79 -19.51 12.63
C ALA A 28 -17.25 -19.83 14.05
N PRO A 29 -16.77 -18.82 14.81
CA PRO A 29 -16.15 -19.00 16.11
C PRO A 29 -17.10 -19.66 17.13
N ARG A 30 -16.60 -20.66 17.86
CA ARG A 30 -17.41 -21.54 18.75
C ARG A 30 -17.24 -21.27 20.24
N SER A 31 -16.26 -20.45 20.60
CA SER A 31 -15.92 -20.12 21.99
C SER A 31 -15.57 -18.63 22.10
N ALA A 32 -15.57 -18.09 23.32
CA ALA A 32 -15.16 -16.71 23.56
C ALA A 32 -13.71 -16.45 23.09
N ILE A 33 -12.81 -17.44 23.24
CA ILE A 33 -11.44 -17.33 22.74
C ILE A 33 -11.43 -17.30 21.21
N GLU A 34 -12.18 -18.18 20.53
CA GLU A 34 -12.27 -18.13 19.07
C GLU A 34 -12.86 -16.80 18.57
N TRP A 35 -13.78 -16.18 19.31
CA TRP A 35 -14.33 -14.85 18.99
C TRP A 35 -13.26 -13.76 19.06
N LEU A 36 -12.43 -13.75 20.11
CA LEU A 36 -11.31 -12.80 20.22
C LEU A 36 -10.32 -12.98 19.06
N LEU A 37 -9.93 -14.23 18.77
CA LEU A 37 -9.03 -14.53 17.65
C LEU A 37 -9.64 -14.15 16.29
N ALA A 38 -10.94 -14.34 16.11
CA ALA A 38 -11.64 -13.95 14.88
C ALA A 38 -11.64 -12.43 14.68
N ILE A 39 -11.83 -11.65 15.75
CA ILE A 39 -11.74 -10.17 15.71
C ILE A 39 -10.35 -9.76 15.21
N ASP A 40 -9.29 -10.30 15.82
CA ASP A 40 -7.92 -10.00 15.42
C ASP A 40 -7.64 -10.39 13.95
N VAL A 41 -8.19 -11.52 13.48
CA VAL A 41 -8.07 -11.93 12.06
C VAL A 41 -8.76 -10.92 11.13
N ALA A 42 -9.92 -10.39 11.54
CA ALA A 42 -10.63 -9.37 10.77
C ALA A 42 -9.84 -8.05 10.71
N GLU A 43 -9.31 -7.60 11.85
CA GLU A 43 -8.48 -6.39 11.94
C GLU A 43 -7.21 -6.51 11.09
N LEU A 44 -6.45 -7.61 11.24
CA LEU A 44 -5.25 -7.86 10.44
C LEU A 44 -5.56 -7.95 8.93
N SER A 45 -6.72 -8.49 8.56
CA SER A 45 -7.14 -8.55 7.16
C SER A 45 -7.44 -7.17 6.59
N TRP A 46 -8.04 -6.29 7.40
CA TRP A 46 -8.24 -4.89 7.04
C TRP A 46 -6.91 -4.15 6.89
N GLU A 47 -5.99 -4.31 7.84
CA GLU A 47 -4.66 -3.71 7.78
C GLU A 47 -3.87 -4.13 6.54
N ILE A 48 -3.92 -5.42 6.17
CA ILE A 48 -3.28 -5.91 4.94
C ILE A 48 -3.84 -5.21 3.70
N GLN A 49 -5.15 -5.02 3.61
CA GLN A 49 -5.76 -4.28 2.48
C GLN A 49 -5.31 -2.81 2.48
N ARG A 50 -5.33 -2.17 3.65
CA ARG A 50 -4.87 -0.80 3.85
C ARG A 50 -3.41 -0.62 3.41
N TYR A 51 -2.50 -1.47 3.87
CA TYR A 51 -1.08 -1.37 3.53
C TYR A 51 -0.84 -1.57 2.02
N ARG A 52 -1.57 -2.48 1.37
CA ARG A 52 -1.49 -2.66 -0.09
C ARG A 52 -1.93 -1.41 -0.85
N MET A 53 -3.04 -0.80 -0.43
CA MET A 53 -3.54 0.44 -1.01
C MET A 53 -2.55 1.59 -0.80
N LEU A 54 -2.05 1.78 0.42
CA LEU A 54 -1.09 2.83 0.73
C LEU A 54 0.24 2.67 -0.04
N ARG A 55 0.72 1.42 -0.17
CA ARG A 55 1.89 1.10 -1.01
C ARG A 55 1.67 1.52 -2.47
N HIS A 56 0.49 1.28 -3.02
CA HIS A 56 0.17 1.72 -4.39
C HIS A 56 0.11 3.25 -4.50
N ARG A 57 -0.54 3.94 -3.54
CA ARG A 57 -0.59 5.42 -3.51
C ARG A 57 0.78 6.07 -3.35
N LEU A 58 1.69 5.42 -2.62
CA LEU A 58 3.08 5.85 -2.50
C LEU A 58 3.79 5.82 -3.85
N LEU A 59 3.63 4.75 -4.63
CA LEU A 59 4.25 4.64 -5.96
C LEU A 59 3.74 5.74 -6.91
N GLU A 60 2.44 6.01 -6.92
CA GLU A 60 1.87 7.11 -7.71
C GLU A 60 2.46 8.47 -7.33
N THR A 61 2.59 8.75 -6.03
CA THR A 61 3.18 10.01 -5.56
C THR A 61 4.69 10.09 -5.87
N SER A 62 5.37 8.94 -5.80
CA SER A 62 6.80 8.84 -6.13
C SER A 62 7.05 8.98 -7.64
N ARG A 63 6.09 8.58 -8.48
CA ARG A 63 6.17 8.79 -9.94
C ARG A 63 6.24 10.27 -10.32
N GLN A 64 5.44 11.12 -9.68
CA GLN A 64 5.54 12.57 -9.89
C GLN A 64 6.93 13.11 -9.52
N LYS A 65 7.52 12.65 -8.40
CA LYS A 65 8.85 13.07 -7.97
C LYS A 65 9.96 12.56 -8.90
N ALA A 66 9.81 11.34 -9.44
CA ALA A 66 10.72 10.81 -10.44
C ALA A 66 10.70 11.62 -11.73
N ILE A 67 9.51 12.03 -12.19
CA ILE A 67 9.35 12.93 -13.34
C ILE A 67 10.01 14.29 -13.07
N GLU A 68 9.78 14.89 -11.90
CA GLU A 68 10.45 16.14 -11.51
C GLU A 68 11.99 15.99 -11.50
N ALA A 69 12.51 14.89 -10.94
CA ALA A 69 13.93 14.63 -10.91
C ALA A 69 14.52 14.46 -12.32
N ALA A 70 13.84 13.72 -13.21
CA ALA A 70 14.25 13.56 -14.59
C ALA A 70 14.20 14.88 -15.37
N LEU A 71 13.15 15.68 -15.18
CA LEU A 71 13.04 17.02 -15.75
C LEU A 71 14.17 17.93 -15.26
N ARG A 72 14.52 17.89 -13.97
CA ARG A 72 15.65 18.66 -13.42
C ARG A 72 16.98 18.33 -14.11
N HIS A 73 17.20 17.07 -14.50
CA HIS A 73 18.41 16.66 -15.23
C HIS A 73 18.50 17.24 -16.64
N ILE A 74 17.38 17.63 -17.27
CA ILE A 74 17.38 18.21 -18.62
C ILE A 74 17.18 19.73 -18.60
N ASP A 75 16.39 20.27 -17.67
CA ASP A 75 16.02 21.68 -17.59
C ASP A 75 17.12 22.54 -16.99
N MET A 76 17.93 21.98 -16.07
CA MET A 76 18.94 22.76 -15.34
C MET A 76 20.30 22.79 -16.03
N VAL A 77 20.51 22.00 -17.09
CA VAL A 77 21.81 21.92 -17.78
C VAL A 77 22.10 23.23 -18.50
N GLY A 78 23.18 23.90 -18.09
CA GLY A 78 23.60 25.17 -18.69
C GLY A 78 22.75 26.37 -18.29
N ILE A 79 21.88 26.24 -17.27
CA ILE A 79 21.19 27.38 -16.67
C ILE A 79 22.22 28.23 -15.92
N ASP A 80 22.16 29.54 -16.16
CA ASP A 80 22.96 30.51 -15.42
C ASP A 80 22.49 30.54 -13.94
N PRO A 81 23.42 30.54 -12.96
CA PRO A 81 23.09 30.57 -11.53
C PRO A 81 22.05 31.62 -11.12
N ASP A 82 22.04 32.78 -11.78
CA ASP A 82 21.09 33.86 -11.47
C ASP A 82 19.63 33.47 -11.79
N PHE A 83 19.41 32.47 -12.65
CA PHE A 83 18.09 31.98 -13.06
C PHE A 83 17.71 30.61 -12.48
N GLU A 84 18.57 29.97 -11.67
CA GLU A 84 18.32 28.62 -11.12
C GLU A 84 16.96 28.50 -10.45
N ARG A 85 16.61 29.45 -9.56
CA ARG A 85 15.31 29.43 -8.84
C ARG A 85 14.11 29.48 -9.79
N GLN A 86 14.23 30.24 -10.88
CA GLN A 86 13.17 30.35 -11.86
C GLN A 86 13.02 29.06 -12.66
N ALA A 87 14.15 28.44 -13.04
CA ALA A 87 14.15 27.14 -13.70
C ALA A 87 13.55 26.04 -12.80
N GLU A 88 13.93 26.00 -11.52
CA GLU A 88 13.35 25.06 -10.54
C GLU A 88 11.83 25.20 -10.43
N TYR A 89 11.33 26.45 -10.38
CA TYR A 89 9.89 26.71 -10.34
C TYR A 89 9.19 26.11 -11.59
N TYR A 90 9.73 26.33 -12.78
CA TYR A 90 9.15 25.78 -14.01
C TYR A 90 9.23 24.25 -14.06
N THR A 91 10.33 23.64 -13.61
CA THR A 91 10.46 22.18 -13.52
C THR A 91 9.39 21.58 -12.60
N GLN A 92 9.14 22.20 -11.43
CA GLN A 92 8.07 21.76 -10.52
C GLN A 92 6.68 21.91 -11.13
N GLN A 93 6.42 23.02 -11.83
CA GLN A 93 5.15 23.22 -12.55
C GLN A 93 4.95 22.17 -13.65
N ASN A 94 6.00 21.85 -14.42
CA ASN A 94 5.93 20.81 -15.44
C ASN A 94 5.62 19.44 -14.83
N ALA A 95 6.27 19.07 -13.72
CA ALA A 95 5.98 17.82 -13.03
C ALA A 95 4.54 17.76 -12.47
N LEU A 96 3.99 18.90 -12.04
CA LEU A 96 2.58 19.00 -11.64
C LEU A 96 1.65 18.85 -12.84
N SER A 97 1.93 19.56 -13.94
CA SER A 97 1.16 19.46 -15.19
C SER A 97 1.16 18.05 -15.74
N TRP A 98 2.30 17.34 -15.70
CA TRP A 98 2.37 15.93 -16.06
C TRP A 98 1.37 15.06 -15.28
N ARG A 99 1.10 15.39 -14.02
CA ARG A 99 0.14 14.64 -13.20
C ARG A 99 -1.33 15.00 -13.50
N THR A 100 -1.60 16.26 -13.84
CA THR A 100 -2.98 16.77 -13.93
C THR A 100 -3.51 16.90 -15.35
N ASP A 101 -2.64 16.99 -16.35
CA ASP A 101 -2.97 17.19 -17.76
C ASP A 101 -2.40 16.05 -18.62
N PRO A 102 -3.26 15.20 -19.22
CA PRO A 102 -2.83 14.10 -20.10
C PRO A 102 -2.04 14.54 -21.34
N ILE A 103 -2.31 15.74 -21.86
CA ILE A 103 -1.59 16.27 -23.03
C ILE A 103 -0.17 16.62 -22.60
N ALA A 104 -0.04 17.40 -21.52
CA ALA A 104 1.27 17.72 -20.94
C ALA A 104 2.03 16.45 -20.53
N ALA A 105 1.35 15.43 -20.00
CA ALA A 105 1.96 14.16 -19.64
C ALA A 105 2.62 13.49 -20.86
N THR A 106 1.90 13.42 -21.98
CA THR A 106 2.39 12.82 -23.22
C THR A 106 3.59 13.59 -23.78
N GLU A 107 3.53 14.92 -23.79
CA GLU A 107 4.62 15.78 -24.27
C GLU A 107 5.87 15.68 -23.39
N ILE A 108 5.69 15.70 -22.06
CA ILE A 108 6.78 15.56 -21.10
C ILE A 108 7.43 14.19 -21.20
N GLU A 109 6.64 13.11 -21.30
CA GLU A 109 7.18 11.76 -21.45
C GLU A 109 7.94 11.59 -22.77
N ALA A 110 7.44 12.15 -23.87
CA ALA A 110 8.15 12.15 -25.15
C ALA A 110 9.46 12.95 -25.08
N ARG A 111 9.44 14.11 -24.41
CA ARG A 111 10.63 14.93 -24.16
C ARG A 111 11.65 14.17 -23.32
N LEU A 112 11.25 13.57 -22.21
CA LEU A 112 12.13 12.79 -21.35
C LEU A 112 12.75 11.60 -22.08
N ALA A 113 11.96 10.87 -22.88
CA ALA A 113 12.45 9.75 -23.68
C ALA A 113 13.51 10.18 -24.71
N ALA A 114 13.37 11.37 -25.32
CA ALA A 114 14.38 11.91 -26.24
C ALA A 114 15.74 12.17 -25.57
N TYR A 115 15.78 12.30 -24.24
CA TYR A 115 17.00 12.44 -23.43
C TYR A 115 17.41 11.14 -22.72
N GLY A 116 16.79 10.00 -23.06
CA GLY A 116 17.11 8.68 -22.48
C GLY A 116 16.37 8.36 -21.17
N PHE A 117 15.42 9.20 -20.74
CA PHE A 117 14.55 8.93 -19.60
C PHE A 117 13.23 8.33 -20.08
N ASP A 118 13.27 7.09 -20.57
CA ASP A 118 12.07 6.35 -20.95
C ASP A 118 11.25 5.87 -19.74
N GLN A 119 10.16 5.15 -19.99
CA GLN A 119 9.26 4.66 -18.94
C GLN A 119 9.95 3.72 -17.95
N ASP A 120 10.92 2.92 -18.41
CA ASP A 120 11.65 1.99 -17.55
C ASP A 120 12.66 2.73 -16.66
N ALA A 121 13.34 3.75 -17.21
CA ALA A 121 14.21 4.64 -16.44
C ALA A 121 13.44 5.42 -15.38
N VAL A 122 12.30 6.02 -15.73
CA VAL A 122 11.42 6.71 -14.78
C VAL A 122 10.92 5.74 -13.71
N THR A 123 10.47 4.55 -14.11
CA THR A 123 10.01 3.52 -13.17
C THR A 123 11.11 3.10 -12.19
N THR A 124 12.34 2.93 -12.68
CA THR A 124 13.49 2.62 -11.83
C THR A 124 13.72 3.72 -10.79
N GLU A 125 13.66 4.99 -11.22
CA GLU A 125 13.80 6.13 -10.33
C GLU A 125 12.68 6.17 -9.26
N VAL A 126 11.44 5.82 -9.61
CA VAL A 126 10.34 5.64 -8.64
C VAL A 126 10.73 4.67 -7.53
N TYR A 127 11.26 3.49 -7.89
CA TYR A 127 11.66 2.50 -6.91
C TYR A 127 12.85 2.94 -6.06
N VAL A 128 13.84 3.60 -6.66
CA VAL A 128 15.02 4.13 -5.94
C VAL A 128 14.60 5.17 -4.91
N GLN A 129 13.70 6.08 -5.27
CA GLN A 129 13.17 7.12 -4.38
C GLN A 129 12.24 6.56 -3.30
N ALA A 130 11.42 5.56 -3.64
CA ALA A 130 10.45 4.99 -2.70
C ALA A 130 11.02 3.87 -1.80
N ARG A 131 12.28 3.43 -2.03
CA ARG A 131 12.85 2.19 -1.47
C ARG A 131 12.65 2.04 0.05
N GLU A 132 12.91 3.08 0.82
CA GLU A 132 12.91 3.01 2.29
C GLU A 132 11.50 2.82 2.82
N VAL A 133 10.54 3.55 2.24
CA VAL A 133 9.13 3.46 2.61
C VAL A 133 8.52 2.15 2.09
N LEU A 134 8.95 1.65 0.93
CA LEU A 134 8.56 0.32 0.44
C LEU A 134 9.01 -0.79 1.39
N VAL A 135 10.26 -0.77 1.86
CA VAL A 135 10.76 -1.74 2.84
C VAL A 135 9.94 -1.70 4.13
N LEU A 136 9.54 -0.50 4.59
CA LEU A 136 8.64 -0.35 5.73
C LEU A 136 7.28 -1.02 5.48
N PHE A 137 6.65 -0.79 4.32
CA PHE A 137 5.37 -1.41 3.99
C PHE A 137 5.47 -2.93 3.85
N GLU A 138 6.55 -3.46 3.28
CA GLU A 138 6.80 -4.90 3.22
C GLU A 138 6.94 -5.51 4.62
N GLY A 139 7.63 -4.82 5.54
CA GLY A 139 7.72 -5.22 6.94
C GLY A 139 6.36 -5.29 7.63
N LEU A 140 5.53 -4.25 7.47
CA LEU A 140 4.17 -4.19 8.02
C LEU A 140 3.27 -5.29 7.44
N LEU A 141 3.31 -5.49 6.13
CA LEU A 141 2.54 -6.53 5.44
C LEU A 141 2.93 -7.92 5.91
N ASN A 142 4.22 -8.23 5.95
CA ASN A 142 4.73 -9.53 6.39
C ASN A 142 4.38 -9.80 7.85
N ALA A 143 4.50 -8.81 8.72
CA ALA A 143 4.12 -8.94 10.13
C ALA A 143 2.62 -9.25 10.28
N ALA A 144 1.74 -8.50 9.60
CA ALA A 144 0.30 -8.71 9.67
C ALA A 144 -0.12 -10.08 9.08
N GLN A 145 0.45 -10.46 7.93
CA GLN A 145 0.20 -11.76 7.30
C GLN A 145 0.67 -12.94 8.17
N THR A 146 1.84 -12.82 8.79
CA THR A 146 2.39 -13.84 9.69
C THR A 146 1.48 -14.01 10.89
N LYS A 147 1.12 -12.91 11.59
CA LYS A 147 0.20 -12.95 12.73
C LYS A 147 -1.13 -13.59 12.35
N ARG A 148 -1.75 -13.15 11.24
CA ARG A 148 -3.02 -13.70 10.77
C ARG A 148 -2.95 -15.21 10.53
N THR A 149 -1.86 -15.68 9.92
CA THR A 149 -1.63 -17.11 9.68
C THR A 149 -1.51 -17.89 10.98
N LEU A 150 -0.85 -17.33 12.00
CA LEU A 150 -0.75 -17.95 13.32
C LEU A 150 -2.12 -18.04 14.02
N LEU A 151 -2.92 -16.98 14.01
CA LEU A 151 -4.25 -16.98 14.61
C LEU A 151 -5.18 -18.01 13.93
N LEU A 152 -5.14 -18.10 12.60
CA LEU A 152 -5.89 -19.12 11.85
C LEU A 152 -5.42 -20.56 12.16
N ARG A 153 -4.15 -20.76 12.49
CA ARG A 153 -3.65 -22.06 12.98
C ARG A 153 -4.15 -22.35 14.39
N GLU A 154 -4.13 -21.35 15.27
CA GLU A 154 -4.60 -21.49 16.66
C GLU A 154 -6.09 -21.83 16.73
N ILE A 155 -6.94 -21.14 15.97
CA ILE A 155 -8.37 -21.46 15.87
C ILE A 155 -8.58 -22.92 15.44
N ARG A 156 -7.82 -23.39 14.43
CA ARG A 156 -7.89 -24.79 13.99
C ARG A 156 -7.43 -25.75 15.08
N HIS A 157 -6.33 -25.44 15.77
CA HIS A 157 -5.79 -26.26 16.85
C HIS A 157 -6.79 -26.42 18.01
N GLN A 158 -7.43 -25.33 18.45
CA GLN A 158 -8.44 -25.36 19.51
C GLN A 158 -9.63 -26.28 19.16
N ARG A 159 -10.02 -26.33 17.89
CA ARG A 159 -11.08 -27.22 17.41
C ARG A 159 -10.69 -28.68 17.44
N PHE A 160 -9.42 -29.00 17.15
CA PHE A 160 -8.91 -30.36 17.26
C PHE A 160 -8.84 -30.82 18.70
N VAL A 161 -8.33 -29.98 19.61
CA VAL A 161 -8.23 -30.32 21.04
C VAL A 161 -9.60 -30.47 21.69
N SER A 162 -10.58 -29.65 21.29
CA SER A 162 -11.94 -29.69 21.83
C SER A 162 -12.84 -30.76 21.19
N ALA A 163 -12.35 -31.51 20.19
CA ALA A 163 -13.12 -32.57 19.57
C ALA A 163 -13.29 -33.74 20.55
N PRO A 164 -14.53 -34.22 20.81
CA PRO A 164 -14.73 -35.32 21.74
C PRO A 164 -14.04 -36.58 21.21
N MET A 165 -13.19 -37.21 22.02
CA MET A 165 -12.64 -38.54 21.76
C MET A 165 -13.81 -39.50 21.54
N ARG A 166 -14.08 -39.88 20.28
CA ARG A 166 -15.00 -40.98 19.97
C ARG A 166 -14.41 -42.27 20.55
N ARG A 167 -14.93 -42.72 21.70
CA ARG A 167 -14.64 -44.06 22.20
C ARG A 167 -15.12 -45.09 21.16
N PRO A 168 -14.31 -46.08 20.78
CA PRO A 168 -14.79 -47.17 19.95
C PRO A 168 -15.90 -47.90 20.71
N ARG A 169 -17.06 -48.06 20.08
CA ARG A 169 -18.07 -49.00 20.55
C ARG A 169 -17.56 -50.40 20.20
N PHE A 170 -17.17 -51.17 21.21
CA PHE A 170 -17.00 -52.62 21.12
C PHE A 170 -18.37 -53.28 21.11
#